data_AF-A0A0G0EM21-F1
#
_entry.id   AF-A0A0G0EM21-F1
#
_cell.length_a   1.000
_cell.length_b   1.000
_cell.length_c   1.000
_cell.angle_alpha   90.00
_cell.angle_beta   90.00
_cell.angle_gamma   90.00
#
_symmetry.space_group_name_H-M   'P 1'
#
loop_
_entity.id
_entity.type
_entity.pdbx_description
1 polymer ?
#
loop_
_entity_poly.entity_id
_entity_poly.type
_entity_poly.pdbx_seq_one_letter_code
_entity_poly.pdbx_strand_id
1 'polypeptide(L)'
;MKIKKSFTLLEMLVVIGIIAVLVSVGISSYSTVQKKARDAKRKSDLKTIQSAMEQYYSICGYEYPASLGTNIYCASPTIGIMPVVPNDPKTITPYPCSPCSTAAYTVCTTLESETPSNYCISNQQ
;
A
#
# COMPACT_ATOMS: atom_id res chain seq x y z
N MET A 1 -60.64 7.39 5.33
CA MET A 1 -60.11 6.99 4.00
C MET A 1 -58.64 7.36 3.95
N LYS A 2 -57.71 6.40 3.99
CA LYS A 2 -56.26 6.68 3.92
C LYS A 2 -55.86 6.81 2.45
N ILE A 3 -55.47 8.02 2.03
CA ILE A 3 -54.92 8.27 0.70
C ILE A 3 -53.55 7.59 0.63
N LYS A 4 -53.41 6.54 -0.18
CA LYS A 4 -52.09 5.96 -0.49
C LYS A 4 -51.41 6.84 -1.54
N LYS A 5 -50.37 7.58 -1.13
CA LYS A 5 -49.50 8.29 -2.06
C LYS A 5 -48.70 7.26 -2.85
N SER A 6 -48.90 7.22 -4.16
CA SER A 6 -48.10 6.44 -5.09
C SER A 6 -47.18 7.40 -5.83
N PHE A 7 -45.91 7.03 -6.02
CA PHE A 7 -44.95 7.83 -6.77
C PHE A 7 -45.36 7.94 -8.24
N THR A 8 -45.12 9.11 -8.84
CA THR A 8 -45.37 9.35 -10.25
C THR A 8 -44.23 8.80 -11.12
N LEU A 9 -44.54 8.42 -12.37
CA LEU A 9 -43.52 8.01 -13.35
C LEU A 9 -42.50 9.13 -13.60
N LEU A 10 -42.97 10.38 -13.57
CA LEU A 10 -42.12 11.56 -13.73
C LEU A 10 -41.13 11.71 -12.57
N GLU A 11 -41.56 11.47 -11.33
CA GLU A 11 -40.65 11.48 -10.17
C GLU A 11 -39.54 10.45 -10.32
N MET A 12 -39.86 9.22 -10.74
CA MET A 12 -38.82 8.21 -10.96
C MET A 12 -37.89 8.59 -12.12
N LEU A 13 -38.39 9.22 -13.18
CA LEU A 13 -37.58 9.68 -14.32
C LEU A 13 -36.58 10.78 -13.91
N VAL A 14 -37.01 11.73 -13.10
CA VAL A 14 -36.13 12.80 -12.59
C VAL A 14 -35.08 12.21 -11.64
N VAL A 15 -35.46 11.29 -10.75
CA VAL A 15 -34.55 10.67 -9.78
C VAL A 15 -33.43 9.89 -10.47
N ILE A 16 -33.75 9.04 -11.45
CA ILE A 16 -32.70 8.30 -12.18
C ILE A 16 -31.81 9.24 -13.01
N GLY A 17 -32.36 10.35 -13.52
CA GLY A 17 -31.58 11.38 -14.20
C GLY A 17 -30.56 12.04 -13.29
N ILE A 18 -30.96 12.41 -12.06
CA ILE A 18 -30.06 12.99 -11.06
C ILE A 18 -29.00 11.96 -10.64
N ILE A 19 -29.38 10.70 -10.39
CA ILE A 19 -28.44 9.62 -10.03
C ILE A 19 -27.41 9.42 -11.15
N ALA A 20 -27.82 9.40 -12.42
CA ALA A 20 -26.91 9.22 -13.56
C ALA A 20 -25.83 10.32 -13.62
N VAL A 21 -26.21 11.58 -13.41
CA VAL A 21 -25.28 12.71 -13.37
C VAL A 21 -24.31 12.57 -12.19
N LEU A 22 -24.80 12.31 -10.97
CA LEU A 22 -23.95 12.17 -9.79
C LEU A 22 -22.96 11.00 -9.91
N VAL A 23 -23.39 9.85 -10.43
CA VAL A 23 -22.55 8.67 -10.62
C VAL A 23 -21.42 8.96 -11.62
N SER A 24 -21.72 9.64 -12.73
CA SER A 24 -20.71 9.97 -13.75
C SER A 24 -19.54 10.79 -13.18
N VAL A 25 -19.82 11.78 -12.33
CA VAL A 25 -18.80 12.61 -11.69
C VAL A 25 -18.07 11.81 -10.60
N GLY A 26 -18.80 10.98 -9.84
CA GLY A 26 -18.25 10.19 -8.73
C GLY A 26 -17.18 9.18 -9.14
N ILE A 27 -17.35 8.49 -10.29
CA ILE A 27 -16.43 7.42 -10.74
C ILE A 27 -15.01 7.95 -11.00
N SER A 28 -14.88 9.13 -11.61
CA SER A 28 -13.56 9.69 -11.97
C SER A 28 -12.73 10.06 -10.72
N SER A 29 -13.38 10.61 -9.70
CA SER A 29 -12.76 10.95 -8.41
C SER A 29 -12.34 9.70 -7.63
N TYR A 30 -13.20 8.67 -7.62
CA TYR A 30 -12.96 7.43 -6.87
C TYR A 30 -11.66 6.71 -7.29
N SER A 31 -11.41 6.59 -8.59
CA SER A 31 -10.18 5.94 -9.11
C SER A 31 -8.90 6.63 -8.62
N THR A 32 -8.91 7.97 -8.57
CA THR A 32 -7.76 8.76 -8.12
C THR A 32 -7.52 8.61 -6.62
N VAL A 33 -8.59 8.62 -5.81
CA VAL A 33 -8.50 8.41 -4.37
C VAL A 33 -7.95 7.03 -4.04
N GLN A 34 -8.41 5.98 -4.73
CA GLN A 34 -7.90 4.63 -4.53
C GLN A 34 -6.40 4.51 -4.86
N LYS A 35 -5.93 5.15 -5.95
CA LYS A 35 -4.50 5.17 -6.30
C LYS A 35 -3.68 5.82 -5.19
N LYS A 36 -4.10 7.00 -4.71
CA LYS A 36 -3.42 7.71 -3.61
C LYS A 36 -3.40 6.90 -2.31
N ALA A 37 -4.50 6.20 -1.98
CA ALA A 37 -4.57 5.34 -0.80
C ALA A 37 -3.57 4.17 -0.89
N ARG A 38 -3.45 3.52 -2.07
CA ARG A 38 -2.45 2.47 -2.29
C ARG A 38 -1.03 2.99 -2.23
N ASP A 39 -0.77 4.18 -2.79
CA ASP A 39 0.56 4.81 -2.72
C ASP A 39 0.95 5.16 -1.28
N ALA A 40 0.02 5.68 -0.48
CA ALA A 40 0.24 5.92 0.94
C ALA A 40 0.54 4.61 1.70
N LYS A 41 -0.20 3.53 1.37
CA LYS A 41 0.05 2.19 1.92
C LYS A 41 1.44 1.67 1.55
N ARG A 42 1.84 1.74 0.27
CA ARG A 42 3.19 1.37 -0.20
C ARG A 42 4.29 2.12 0.54
N LYS A 43 4.16 3.44 0.67
CA LYS A 43 5.13 4.27 1.41
C LYS A 43 5.22 3.86 2.88
N SER A 44 4.08 3.61 3.51
CA SER A 44 4.02 3.12 4.89
C SER A 44 4.69 1.75 5.03
N ASP A 45 4.42 0.83 4.11
CA ASP A 45 4.96 -0.53 4.13
C ASP A 45 6.48 -0.53 3.99
N LEU A 46 7.01 0.24 3.03
CA LEU A 46 8.43 0.44 2.88
C LEU A 46 9.04 1.02 4.16
N LYS A 47 8.44 2.06 4.76
CA LYS A 47 8.95 2.63 6.01
C LYS A 47 8.98 1.62 7.16
N THR A 48 7.96 0.76 7.28
CA THR A 48 7.95 -0.32 8.27
C THR A 48 9.03 -1.36 8.00
N ILE A 49 9.25 -1.71 6.72
CA ILE A 49 10.36 -2.57 6.31
C ILE A 49 11.71 -1.92 6.68
N GLN A 50 11.90 -0.63 6.41
CA GLN A 50 13.10 0.11 6.79
C GLN A 50 13.38 -0.04 8.28
N SER A 51 12.40 0.27 9.13
CA SER A 51 12.55 0.16 10.58
C SER A 51 12.89 -1.26 11.03
N ALA A 52 12.31 -2.28 10.40
CA ALA A 52 12.64 -3.67 10.68
C ALA A 52 14.07 -4.04 10.25
N MET A 53 14.55 -3.53 9.11
CA MET A 53 15.92 -3.74 8.63
C MET A 53 16.94 -3.07 9.56
N GLU A 54 16.68 -1.84 10.01
CA GLU A 54 17.55 -1.15 10.99
C GLU A 54 17.55 -1.85 12.37
N GLN A 55 16.40 -2.38 12.78
CA GLN A 55 16.29 -3.19 13.99
C GLN A 55 17.07 -4.50 13.86
N TYR A 56 16.99 -5.16 12.70
CA TYR A 56 17.80 -6.34 12.39
C TYR A 56 19.28 -6.02 12.50
N TYR A 57 19.75 -4.94 11.87
CA TYR A 57 21.15 -4.52 11.95
C TYR A 57 21.62 -4.36 13.40
N SER A 58 20.82 -3.70 14.23
CA SER A 58 21.16 -3.44 15.64
C SER A 58 21.22 -4.69 16.53
N ILE A 59 20.43 -5.73 16.21
CA ILE A 59 20.27 -6.92 17.05
C ILE A 59 21.08 -8.11 16.53
N CYS A 60 21.28 -8.21 15.21
CA CYS A 60 21.81 -9.37 14.51
C CYS A 60 23.28 -9.21 14.09
N GLY A 61 24.09 -8.55 14.92
CA GLY A 61 25.53 -8.46 14.70
C GLY A 61 25.97 -7.43 13.66
N TYR A 62 25.22 -6.34 13.47
CA TYR A 62 25.58 -5.23 12.57
C TYR A 62 25.66 -5.63 11.09
N GLU A 63 24.78 -6.53 10.68
CA GLU A 63 24.57 -6.93 9.29
C GLU A 63 23.09 -6.84 8.93
N TYR A 64 22.78 -6.59 7.67
CA TYR A 64 21.41 -6.67 7.14
C TYR A 64 21.09 -8.11 6.67
N PRO A 65 19.81 -8.49 6.56
CA PRO A 65 19.47 -9.76 5.97
C PRO A 65 19.79 -9.75 4.47
N ALA A 66 20.41 -10.83 3.97
CA ALA A 66 20.76 -10.98 2.55
C ALA A 66 19.53 -11.14 1.62
N SER A 67 18.33 -11.21 2.18
CA SER A 67 17.06 -11.23 1.44
C SER A 67 15.94 -10.73 2.35
N LEU A 68 14.95 -10.07 1.76
CA LEU A 68 13.75 -9.61 2.47
C LEU A 68 12.85 -10.79 2.90
N GLY A 69 12.85 -11.88 2.13
CA GLY A 69 12.04 -13.08 2.40
C GLY A 69 10.54 -12.80 2.58
N THR A 70 9.85 -13.66 3.33
CA THR A 70 8.46 -13.46 3.78
C THR A 70 8.39 -12.92 5.20
N ASN A 71 9.49 -12.99 5.94
CA ASN A 71 9.65 -12.54 7.32
C ASN A 71 11.10 -12.09 7.53
N ILE A 72 11.31 -11.26 8.55
CA ILE A 72 12.62 -10.80 8.99
C ILE A 72 12.83 -11.38 10.39
N TYR A 73 13.77 -12.31 10.49
CA TYR A 73 14.09 -13.00 11.73
C TYR A 73 15.60 -13.02 11.96
N CYS A 74 16.00 -12.72 13.18
CA CYS A 74 17.36 -12.87 13.65
C CYS A 74 17.56 -14.33 14.09
N ALA A 75 18.56 -15.03 13.56
CA ALA A 75 18.86 -16.39 14.01
C ALA A 75 19.59 -16.41 15.36
N SER A 76 20.49 -15.44 15.57
CA SER A 76 21.33 -15.31 16.75
C SER A 76 21.42 -13.84 17.16
N PRO A 77 20.74 -13.41 18.24
CA PRO A 77 19.78 -14.18 19.06
C PRO A 77 18.51 -14.53 18.28
N THR A 78 17.81 -15.61 18.64
CA THR A 78 16.58 -16.04 17.95
C THR A 78 15.42 -15.08 18.25
N ILE A 79 15.21 -14.08 17.37
CA ILE A 79 14.21 -13.02 17.56
C ILE A 79 13.48 -12.77 16.24
N GLY A 80 12.14 -12.83 16.27
CA GLY A 80 11.31 -12.38 15.16
C GLY A 80 11.16 -10.86 15.18
N ILE A 81 11.65 -10.19 14.14
CA ILE A 81 11.60 -8.72 14.02
C ILE A 81 10.36 -8.30 13.23
N MET A 82 10.11 -8.99 12.12
CA MET A 82 8.91 -8.81 11.31
C MET A 82 8.36 -10.19 10.92
N PRO A 83 7.22 -10.62 11.48
CA PRO A 83 6.69 -11.96 11.20
C PRO A 83 6.12 -12.10 9.78
N VAL A 84 5.68 -11.00 9.17
CA VAL A 84 5.18 -10.96 7.79
C VAL A 84 5.64 -9.67 7.12
N VAL A 85 6.39 -9.80 6.03
CA VAL A 85 6.74 -8.68 5.16
C VAL A 85 5.51 -8.29 4.33
N PRO A 86 5.09 -7.01 4.34
CA PRO A 86 3.96 -6.56 3.54
C PRO A 86 4.17 -6.77 2.04
N ASN A 87 3.10 -7.13 1.34
CA ASN A 87 3.06 -7.21 -0.11
C ASN A 87 2.42 -5.95 -0.69
N ASP A 88 2.72 -5.68 -1.96
CA ASP A 88 2.07 -4.59 -2.69
C ASP A 88 0.55 -4.73 -2.66
N PRO A 89 -0.20 -3.68 -2.30
CA PRO A 89 -1.66 -3.74 -2.13
C PRO A 89 -2.44 -4.00 -3.42
N LYS A 90 -1.79 -3.90 -4.60
CA LYS A 90 -2.41 -4.14 -5.91
C LYS A 90 -1.98 -5.46 -6.52
N THR A 91 -0.69 -5.77 -6.51
CA THR A 91 -0.16 -6.98 -7.16
C THR A 91 -0.08 -8.17 -6.21
N ILE A 92 -0.16 -7.96 -4.90
CA ILE A 92 -0.03 -9.00 -3.86
C ILE A 92 1.36 -9.67 -3.93
N THR A 93 2.34 -9.00 -4.52
CA THR A 93 3.73 -9.47 -4.63
C THR A 93 4.62 -8.79 -3.59
N PRO A 94 5.68 -9.46 -3.11
CA PRO A 94 6.68 -8.83 -2.27
C PRO A 94 7.34 -7.64 -2.96
N TYR A 95 7.81 -6.67 -2.18
CA TYR A 95 8.57 -5.55 -2.72
C TYR A 95 9.96 -6.00 -3.19
N PRO A 96 10.41 -5.59 -4.39
CA PRO A 96 11.73 -5.94 -4.87
C PRO A 96 12.80 -5.27 -4.01
N CYS A 97 13.81 -6.07 -3.65
CA CYS A 97 15.00 -5.59 -2.96
C CYS A 97 16.24 -5.81 -3.83
N SER A 98 16.97 -4.74 -4.15
CA SER A 98 18.18 -4.78 -4.97
C SER A 98 19.02 -3.50 -4.77
N PRO A 99 20.25 -3.60 -4.23
CA PRO A 99 20.86 -4.79 -3.65
C PRO A 99 20.12 -5.23 -2.39
N CYS A 100 20.24 -6.51 -2.04
CA CYS A 100 19.85 -7.04 -0.73
C CYS A 100 21.04 -7.88 -0.26
N SER A 101 21.84 -7.32 0.64
CA SER A 101 23.10 -7.92 1.11
C SER A 101 23.31 -7.58 2.57
N THR A 102 24.30 -8.19 3.21
CA THR A 102 24.66 -7.92 4.61
C THR A 102 25.15 -6.50 4.85
N ALA A 103 25.65 -5.81 3.82
CA ALA A 103 26.20 -4.46 3.93
C ALA A 103 25.23 -3.35 3.50
N ALA A 104 24.36 -3.63 2.52
CA ALA A 104 23.45 -2.63 1.96
C ALA A 104 22.15 -3.29 1.46
N TYR A 105 21.06 -2.54 1.59
CA TYR A 105 19.77 -2.91 1.02
C TYR A 105 19.11 -1.70 0.35
N THR A 106 18.36 -1.95 -0.71
CA THR A 106 17.44 -0.97 -1.30
C THR A 106 16.14 -1.65 -1.67
N VAL A 107 15.03 -1.21 -1.09
CA VAL A 107 13.67 -1.71 -1.41
C VAL A 107 12.93 -0.64 -2.19
N CYS A 108 12.39 -1.01 -3.36
CA CYS A 108 11.72 -0.07 -4.26
C CYS A 108 10.28 -0.49 -4.53
N THR A 109 9.46 0.49 -4.89
CA THR A 109 8.09 0.29 -5.37
C THR A 109 7.73 1.33 -6.41
N THR A 110 6.69 1.06 -7.19
CA THR A 110 6.15 1.98 -8.19
C THR A 110 4.81 2.56 -7.72
N LEU A 111 4.78 3.88 -7.57
CA LEU A 111 3.61 4.67 -7.21
C LEU A 111 2.73 4.90 -8.45
N GLU A 112 1.41 4.92 -8.24
CA GLU A 112 0.42 5.06 -9.31
C GLU A 112 0.02 6.51 -9.60
N SER A 113 0.24 7.42 -8.65
CA SER A 113 -0.24 8.80 -8.70
C SER A 113 0.85 9.87 -8.70
N GLU A 114 2.12 9.48 -8.56
CA GLU A 114 3.26 10.40 -8.47
C GLU A 114 4.26 10.21 -9.63
N THR A 115 4.93 11.29 -10.01
CA THR A 115 6.03 11.30 -10.99
C THR A 115 7.23 12.04 -10.37
N PRO A 116 8.41 11.41 -10.22
CA PRO A 116 8.74 10.05 -10.63
C PRO A 116 7.94 9.01 -9.82
N SER A 117 7.50 7.95 -10.51
CA SER A 117 6.71 6.88 -9.90
C SER A 117 7.57 5.95 -9.05
N ASN A 118 8.89 5.95 -9.22
CA ASN A 118 9.77 5.10 -8.42
C ASN A 118 9.97 5.69 -7.02
N TYR A 119 9.67 4.91 -5.99
CA TYR A 119 9.91 5.26 -4.60
C TYR A 119 10.74 4.15 -3.96
N CYS A 120 11.94 4.51 -3.49
CA CYS A 120 12.89 3.58 -2.91
C CYS A 120 13.30 4.03 -1.51
N ILE A 121 13.57 3.06 -0.65
CA ILE A 121 14.22 3.24 0.64
C ILE A 121 15.51 2.42 0.66
N SER A 122 16.51 2.90 1.37
CA SER A 122 17.79 2.21 1.58
C SER A 122 18.19 2.28 3.05
N ASN A 123 19.30 1.62 3.39
CA ASN A 123 19.95 1.76 4.69
C ASN A 123 20.24 3.24 5.02
N GLN A 124 20.19 3.58 6.31
CA GLN A 124 20.33 4.97 6.79
C GLN A 124 21.79 5.50 6.88
N GLN A 125 22.78 4.73 6.42
CA GLN A 125 24.20 5.09 6.50
C GLN A 125 24.65 6.04 5.39
#